data_AF-A0A953R0H1-F1
#
_entry.id   AF-A0A953R0H1-F1
#
_cell.length_a   1.000
_cell.length_b   1.000
_cell.length_c   1.000
_cell.angle_alpha   90.00
_cell.angle_beta   90.00
_cell.angle_gamma   90.00
#
_symmetry.space_group_name_H-M   'P 1'
#
loop_
_entity.id
_entity.type
_entity.pdbx_description
1 polymer ?
#
loop_
_entity_poly.entity_id
_entity_poly.type
_entity_poly.pdbx_seq_one_letter_code
_entity_poly.pdbx_strand_id
1 'polypeptide(L)'
;MIGDMGTVHITEAELARDLHAILAKVQQGVEVVVEQNHRPVAVLRPLNQSGRIVSDIQREVPQRNSAVTLDEDFGKDLEAIIASPQALGSASWDRLRLLQFLEESGPGWNLEEHPELNEGAAQWVESLRREDESIDTEPPIR
;
A
#
# COMPACT_ATOMS: atom_id res chain seq x y z
N MET A 1 -13.77 -2.12 -8.10
CA MET A 1 -14.25 -0.74 -8.34
C MET A 1 -13.70 0.13 -7.22
N ILE A 2 -12.75 1.02 -7.52
CA ILE A 2 -12.28 2.02 -6.57
C ILE A 2 -13.10 3.26 -6.90
N GLY A 3 -14.17 3.49 -6.13
CA GLY A 3 -14.94 4.71 -6.25
C GLY A 3 -14.06 5.88 -5.82
N ASP A 4 -14.17 6.98 -6.54
CA ASP A 4 -13.57 8.27 -6.22
C ASP A 4 -13.87 8.63 -4.75
N MET A 5 -12.91 8.34 -3.86
CA MET A 5 -13.02 8.61 -2.43
C MET A 5 -12.63 10.07 -2.25
N GLY A 6 -13.63 10.96 -2.20
CA GLY A 6 -13.38 12.39 -2.00
C GLY A 6 -12.53 12.61 -0.75
N THR A 7 -11.29 13.08 -0.96
CA THR A 7 -10.36 13.47 0.09
C THR A 7 -10.61 14.93 0.46
N VAL A 8 -10.72 15.22 1.74
CA VAL A 8 -10.94 16.59 2.25
C VAL A 8 -9.77 16.99 3.15
N HIS A 9 -9.16 18.13 2.85
CA HIS A 9 -8.11 18.72 3.66
C HIS A 9 -8.72 19.73 4.62
N ILE A 10 -8.37 19.62 5.90
CA ILE A 10 -8.82 20.53 6.97
C ILE A 10 -7.64 20.94 7.83
N THR A 11 -7.76 22.09 8.48
CA THR A 11 -6.80 22.54 9.49
C THR A 11 -7.05 21.87 10.84
N GLU A 12 -6.03 21.82 11.69
CA GLU A 12 -6.18 21.41 13.10
C GLU A 12 -7.24 22.24 13.84
N ALA A 13 -7.36 23.53 13.52
CA ALA A 13 -8.35 24.41 14.11
C ALA A 13 -9.79 24.01 13.72
N GLU A 14 -10.00 23.58 12.49
CA GLU A 14 -11.30 23.06 12.02
C GLU A 14 -11.61 21.71 12.66
N LEU A 15 -10.61 20.85 12.84
CA LEU A 15 -10.76 19.60 13.58
C LEU A 15 -11.18 19.82 15.04
N ALA A 16 -10.53 20.77 15.72
CA ALA A 16 -10.84 21.09 17.11
C ALA A 16 -12.20 21.77 17.28
N ARG A 17 -12.68 22.48 16.25
CA ARG A 17 -13.95 23.21 16.28
C ARG A 17 -15.16 22.29 16.21
N ASP A 18 -15.12 21.25 15.38
CA ASP A 18 -16.24 20.31 15.24
C ASP A 18 -15.79 18.90 14.83
N LEU A 19 -15.19 18.19 15.79
CA LEU A 19 -14.76 16.80 15.60
C LEU A 19 -15.92 15.88 15.22
N HIS A 20 -17.13 16.12 15.74
CA HIS A 20 -18.28 15.24 15.51
C HIS A 20 -18.78 15.31 14.07
N ALA A 21 -18.85 16.52 13.49
CA ALA A 21 -19.19 16.68 12.08
C ALA A 21 -18.16 16.02 11.16
N ILE A 22 -16.88 16.10 11.51
CA ILE A 22 -15.80 15.46 10.74
C ILE A 22 -15.90 13.93 10.82
N LEU A 23 -16.11 13.38 12.02
CA LEU A 23 -16.31 11.94 12.19
C LEU A 23 -17.54 11.43 11.42
N ALA A 24 -18.62 12.22 11.35
CA ALA A 24 -19.80 11.87 10.56
C ALA A 24 -19.47 11.76 9.06
N LYS A 25 -18.65 12.66 8.52
CA LYS A 25 -18.14 12.58 7.13
C LYS A 25 -17.26 11.36 6.93
N VAL A 26 -16.35 11.10 7.88
CA VAL A 26 -15.46 9.93 7.83
C VAL A 26 -16.25 8.62 7.83
N GLN A 27 -17.31 8.52 8.62
CA GLN A 27 -18.22 7.37 8.61
C GLN A 27 -18.98 7.18 7.29
N GLN A 28 -19.19 8.26 6.53
CA GLN A 28 -19.83 8.22 5.20
C GLN A 28 -18.88 7.78 4.08
N GLY A 29 -17.61 7.49 4.37
CA GLY A 29 -16.63 7.09 3.36
C GLY A 29 -15.60 8.16 3.00
N VAL A 30 -15.68 9.37 3.58
CA VAL A 30 -14.81 10.50 3.25
C VAL A 30 -13.48 10.37 3.97
N GLU A 31 -12.37 10.50 3.24
CA GLU A 31 -11.04 10.59 3.84
C GLU A 31 -10.75 12.04 4.23
N VAL A 32 -10.31 12.25 5.47
CA VAL A 32 -10.02 13.59 5.98
C VAL A 32 -8.54 13.70 6.34
N VAL A 33 -7.83 14.60 5.67
CA VAL A 33 -6.43 14.94 5.94
C VAL A 33 -6.41 16.17 6.83
N VAL A 34 -5.78 16.05 7.99
CA VAL A 34 -5.60 17.15 8.94
C VAL A 34 -4.24 17.77 8.67
N GLU A 35 -4.22 19.09 8.48
CA GLU A 35 -3.03 19.86 8.19
C GLU A 35 -2.70 20.87 9.28
N GLN A 36 -1.41 21.07 9.51
CA GLN A 36 -0.86 22.13 10.32
C GLN A 36 0.23 22.84 9.51
N ASN A 37 0.12 24.17 9.32
CA ASN A 37 1.05 24.96 8.51
C ASN A 37 1.27 24.38 7.09
N HIS A 38 0.18 23.99 6.42
CA HIS A 38 0.20 23.36 5.07
C HIS A 38 0.99 22.03 5.02
N ARG A 39 1.17 21.36 6.15
CA ARG A 39 1.74 20.01 6.21
C ARG A 39 0.70 19.04 6.78
N PRO A 40 0.46 17.90 6.11
CA PRO A 40 -0.37 16.83 6.67
C PRO A 40 0.23 16.31 7.98
N VAL A 41 -0.58 16.27 9.04
CA VAL A 41 -0.19 15.76 10.37
C VAL A 41 -0.99 14.53 10.79
N ALA A 42 -2.20 14.34 10.26
CA ALA A 42 -3.00 13.15 10.51
C ALA A 42 -3.95 12.86 9.34
N VAL A 43 -4.40 11.61 9.23
CA VAL A 43 -5.42 11.19 8.27
C VAL A 43 -6.48 10.38 9.01
N LEU A 44 -7.75 10.78 8.88
CA LEU A 44 -8.90 10.07 9.40
C LEU A 44 -9.58 9.33 8.25
N ARG A 45 -9.75 8.02 8.41
CA ARG A 45 -10.40 7.15 7.42
C ARG A 45 -11.48 6.32 8.09
N PRO A 46 -12.55 5.97 7.35
CA PRO A 46 -13.51 5.00 7.84
C PRO A 46 -12.78 3.72 8.18
N LEU A 47 -13.15 3.11 9.31
CA LEU A 47 -12.71 1.76 9.62
C LEU A 47 -13.38 0.83 8.61
N ASN A 48 -12.64 0.48 7.56
CA ASN A 48 -13.03 -0.59 6.67
C ASN A 48 -13.10 -1.87 7.53
N GLN A 49 -14.30 -2.28 7.91
CA GLN A 49 -14.58 -3.63 8.39
C GLN A 49 -14.46 -4.64 7.23
N SER A 50 -13.50 -4.45 6.32
CA SER A 50 -13.18 -5.36 5.23
C SER A 50 -12.49 -6.63 5.74
N GLY A 51 -12.19 -6.70 7.04
CA GLY A 51 -11.91 -7.96 7.70
C GLY A 51 -13.21 -8.77 7.78
N ARG A 52 -13.26 -9.88 7.05
CA ARG A 52 -14.26 -10.93 7.29
C ARG A 52 -14.20 -11.30 8.77
N ILE A 53 -15.35 -11.36 9.43
CA ILE A 53 -15.39 -11.80 10.83
C ILE A 53 -14.73 -13.19 10.86
N VAL A 54 -13.81 -13.41 11.81
CA VAL A 54 -13.08 -14.69 11.91
C VAL A 54 -14.05 -15.87 11.96
N SER A 55 -15.26 -15.68 12.52
CA SER A 55 -16.36 -16.65 12.50
C SER A 55 -16.83 -17.03 11.09
N ASP A 56 -16.87 -16.09 10.15
CA ASP A 56 -17.29 -16.35 8.77
C ASP A 56 -16.19 -17.05 7.98
N ILE A 57 -14.92 -16.70 8.25
CA ILE A 57 -13.76 -17.45 7.72
C ILE A 57 -13.83 -18.90 8.22
N GLN A 58 -14.05 -19.11 9.51
CA GLN A 58 -14.18 -20.45 10.11
C GLN A 58 -15.33 -21.27 9.54
N ARG A 59 -16.46 -20.66 9.19
CA ARG A 59 -17.58 -21.35 8.52
C ARG A 59 -17.26 -21.76 7.08
N GLU A 60 -16.34 -21.04 6.43
CA GLU A 60 -15.90 -21.32 5.06
C GLU A 60 -14.70 -22.26 4.98
N VAL A 61 -13.88 -22.37 6.02
CA VAL A 61 -12.74 -23.31 6.04
C VAL A 61 -13.17 -24.74 5.72
N PRO A 62 -14.26 -25.31 6.28
CA PRO A 62 -14.72 -26.65 5.93
C PRO A 62 -15.18 -26.80 4.48
N GLN A 63 -15.57 -25.70 3.82
CA GLN A 63 -16.05 -25.71 2.43
C GLN A 63 -14.91 -25.55 1.42
N ARG A 64 -13.76 -25.04 1.86
CA ARG A 64 -12.52 -25.03 1.09
C ARG A 64 -11.93 -26.42 1.21
N ASN A 65 -12.19 -27.26 0.21
CA ASN A 65 -11.49 -28.51 -0.01
C ASN A 65 -10.01 -28.22 -0.39
N SER A 66 -9.26 -27.59 0.50
CA SER A 66 -7.84 -27.38 0.33
C SER A 66 -7.16 -28.74 0.34
N ALA A 67 -6.78 -29.21 -0.84
CA ALA A 67 -6.03 -30.44 -1.06
C ALA A 67 -4.55 -30.33 -0.60
N VAL A 68 -4.27 -29.46 0.38
CA VAL A 68 -2.95 -29.38 0.99
C VAL A 68 -2.84 -30.56 1.92
N THR A 69 -2.17 -31.59 1.45
CA THR A 69 -1.76 -32.72 2.30
C THR A 69 -0.62 -32.16 3.14
N LEU A 70 -0.89 -31.91 4.43
CA LEU A 70 0.17 -31.60 5.38
C LEU A 70 1.06 -32.84 5.44
N ASP A 71 2.33 -32.67 5.09
CA ASP A 71 3.29 -33.75 5.22
C ASP A 71 3.53 -34.06 6.71
N GLU A 72 4.03 -35.25 6.98
CA GLU A 72 4.18 -35.76 8.34
C GLU A 72 5.24 -35.00 9.16
N ASP A 73 6.08 -34.20 8.50
CA ASP A 73 7.12 -33.41 9.15
C ASP A 73 6.67 -31.97 9.47
N PHE A 74 5.61 -31.47 8.83
CA PHE A 74 5.02 -30.14 9.10
C PHE A 74 4.74 -29.88 10.59
N GLY A 75 4.22 -30.88 11.30
CA GLY A 75 3.96 -30.75 12.74
C GLY A 75 5.24 -30.61 13.55
N LYS A 76 6.30 -31.34 13.18
CA LYS A 76 7.60 -31.27 13.87
C LYS A 76 8.29 -29.93 13.61
N ASP A 77 8.17 -29.41 12.39
CA ASP A 77 8.72 -28.11 12.02
C ASP A 77 8.04 -26.97 12.79
N LEU A 78 6.72 -27.02 12.95
CA LEU A 78 5.98 -26.06 13.78
C LEU A 78 6.39 -26.14 15.25
N GLU A 79 6.48 -27.33 15.82
CA GLU A 79 6.91 -27.52 17.20
C GLU A 79 8.35 -27.03 17.41
N ALA A 80 9.24 -27.22 16.42
CA ALA A 80 10.60 -26.70 16.48
C ALA A 80 10.65 -25.15 16.45
N ILE A 81 9.81 -24.51 15.64
CA ILE A 81 9.67 -23.04 15.57
C ILE A 81 9.05 -22.47 16.85
N ILE A 82 8.08 -23.17 17.44
CA ILE A 82 7.45 -22.76 18.71
C ILE A 82 8.43 -22.94 19.87
N ALA A 83 9.16 -24.05 19.92
CA ALA A 83 10.13 -24.38 20.96
C ALA A 83 11.41 -23.53 20.88
N SER A 84 11.80 -23.13 19.67
CA SER A 84 12.85 -22.15 19.44
C SER A 84 12.30 -21.05 18.54
N PRO A 85 11.58 -20.07 19.11
CA PRO A 85 11.20 -18.86 18.40
C PRO A 85 12.47 -18.04 18.21
N GLN A 86 13.34 -18.48 17.31
CA GLN A 86 14.22 -17.56 16.59
C GLN A 86 13.30 -16.48 16.09
N ALA A 87 13.63 -15.23 16.39
CA ALA A 87 12.78 -14.12 16.05
C ALA A 87 12.34 -14.28 14.58
N LEU A 88 11.06 -14.64 14.37
CA LEU A 88 10.30 -14.26 13.19
C LEU A 88 10.11 -12.72 13.22
N GLY A 89 11.11 -12.01 13.73
CA GLY A 89 11.22 -10.60 13.92
C GLY A 89 12.09 -10.10 12.79
N SER A 90 11.41 -9.57 11.77
CA SER A 90 11.67 -8.23 11.27
C SER A 90 13.08 -7.86 10.76
N ALA A 91 14.00 -8.83 10.61
CA ALA A 91 15.37 -8.60 10.15
C ALA A 91 15.78 -9.44 8.92
N SER A 92 14.88 -10.24 8.34
CA SER A 92 15.24 -11.17 7.26
C SER A 92 15.24 -10.57 5.86
N TRP A 93 14.86 -9.30 5.70
CA TRP A 93 15.25 -8.53 4.53
C TRP A 93 16.59 -7.90 4.83
N ASP A 94 17.65 -8.70 4.78
CA ASP A 94 19.00 -8.16 4.77
C ASP A 94 19.11 -7.27 3.53
N ARG A 95 19.12 -5.95 3.74
CA ARG A 95 19.08 -4.93 2.68
C ARG A 95 20.17 -5.18 1.64
N LEU A 96 21.33 -5.66 2.08
CA LEU A 96 22.43 -6.01 1.20
C LEU A 96 22.08 -7.19 0.29
N ARG A 97 21.41 -8.20 0.83
CA ARG A 97 20.95 -9.37 0.08
C ARG A 97 19.84 -9.01 -0.92
N LEU A 98 18.97 -8.07 -0.56
CA LEU A 98 17.95 -7.55 -1.47
C LEU A 98 18.56 -6.70 -2.60
N LEU A 99 19.52 -5.85 -2.28
CA LEU A 99 20.22 -5.06 -3.30
C LEU A 99 21.00 -5.95 -4.25
N GLN A 100 21.68 -6.97 -3.72
CA GLN A 100 22.36 -7.98 -4.54
C GLN A 100 21.37 -8.74 -5.44
N PHE A 101 20.22 -9.16 -4.91
CA PHE A 101 19.18 -9.82 -5.70
C PHE A 101 18.63 -8.93 -6.83
N LEU A 102 18.39 -7.65 -6.57
CA LEU A 102 17.91 -6.69 -7.58
C LEU A 102 18.98 -6.39 -8.64
N GLU A 103 20.26 -6.39 -8.26
CA GLU A 103 21.38 -6.23 -9.18
C GLU A 103 21.58 -7.49 -10.06
N GLU A 104 21.48 -8.68 -9.48
CA GLU A 104 21.61 -9.97 -10.19
C GLU A 104 20.41 -10.27 -11.10
N SER A 105 19.20 -9.93 -10.68
CA SER A 105 17.97 -10.24 -11.42
C SER A 105 17.68 -9.25 -12.56
N GLY A 106 18.39 -8.13 -12.60
CA GLY A 106 18.08 -7.02 -13.49
C GLY A 106 16.72 -6.38 -13.18
N PRO A 107 16.33 -5.30 -13.88
CA PRO A 107 14.99 -4.76 -13.75
C PRO A 107 13.98 -5.84 -14.15
N GLY A 108 13.02 -6.15 -13.27
CA GLY A 108 11.92 -7.10 -13.55
C GLY A 108 10.93 -6.63 -14.63
N TRP A 109 11.31 -5.61 -15.40
CA TRP A 109 10.57 -5.03 -16.50
C TRP A 109 11.23 -5.45 -17.81
N ASN A 110 10.44 -5.90 -18.78
CA ASN A 110 10.95 -6.25 -20.10
C ASN A 110 11.29 -4.96 -20.88
N LEU A 111 12.57 -4.68 -21.05
CA LEU A 111 13.07 -3.50 -21.77
C LEU A 111 12.77 -3.55 -23.28
N GLU A 112 12.49 -4.73 -23.85
CA GLU A 112 12.03 -4.85 -25.24
C GLU A 112 10.59 -4.38 -25.42
N GLU A 113 9.75 -4.56 -24.38
CA GLU A 113 8.36 -4.10 -24.36
C GLU A 113 8.24 -2.64 -23.90
N HIS A 114 9.24 -2.15 -23.16
CA HIS A 114 9.30 -0.79 -22.61
C HIS A 114 10.61 -0.08 -22.98
N PRO A 115 10.79 0.28 -24.27
CA PRO A 115 12.00 0.96 -24.73
C PRO A 115 12.24 2.30 -24.03
N GLU A 116 11.19 2.93 -23.49
CA GLU A 116 11.25 4.16 -22.70
C GLU A 116 12.03 4.01 -21.38
N LEU A 117 12.21 2.78 -20.91
CA LEU A 117 12.96 2.48 -19.69
C LEU A 117 14.43 2.16 -19.94
N ASN A 118 14.90 2.17 -21.20
CA ASN A 118 16.28 1.84 -21.56
C ASN A 118 17.31 2.79 -20.94
N GLU A 119 16.97 4.06 -20.78
CA GLU A 119 17.84 5.05 -20.13
C GLU A 119 17.66 5.06 -18.59
N GLY A 120 16.85 4.14 -18.08
CA GLY A 120 16.54 3.96 -16.67
C GLY A 120 15.26 4.68 -16.24
N ALA A 121 14.53 4.05 -15.32
CA ALA A 121 13.23 4.55 -14.84
C ALA A 121 13.28 5.97 -14.25
N ALA A 122 14.42 6.37 -13.66
CA ALA A 122 14.59 7.72 -13.12
C ALA A 122 14.57 8.80 -14.21
N GLN A 123 15.18 8.51 -15.37
CA GLN A 123 15.20 9.44 -16.50
C GLN A 123 13.85 9.49 -17.20
N TRP A 124 13.16 8.35 -17.30
CA TRP A 124 11.80 8.30 -17.80
C TRP A 124 10.82 9.14 -16.96
N VAL A 125 10.87 9.03 -15.63
CA VAL A 125 10.04 9.86 -14.73
C VAL A 125 10.35 11.35 -14.87
N GLU A 126 11.62 11.71 -15.06
CA GLU A 126 12.03 13.09 -15.31
C GLU A 126 11.57 13.60 -16.69
N SER A 127 11.51 12.72 -17.70
CA SER A 127 10.90 13.04 -19.00
C SER A 127 9.41 13.31 -18.86
N LEU A 128 8.68 12.45 -18.14
CA LEU A 128 7.25 12.64 -17.86
C LEU A 128 6.98 13.95 -17.11
N ARG A 129 7.83 14.29 -16.13
CA ARG A 129 7.73 15.57 -15.41
C ARG A 129 7.91 16.77 -16.34
N ARG A 130 8.88 16.69 -17.25
CA ARG A 130 9.14 17.76 -18.22
C ARG A 130 8.03 17.88 -19.27
N GLU A 131 7.44 16.76 -19.69
CA GLU A 131 6.28 16.74 -20.59
C GLU A 131 5.06 17.38 -19.91
N ASP A 132 4.75 17.02 -18.66
CA ASP A 132 3.66 17.59 -17.87
C ASP A 132 3.83 19.11 -17.68
N GLU A 133 5.05 19.56 -17.33
CA GLU A 133 5.37 20.99 -17.23
C GLU A 133 5.29 21.72 -18.59
N SER A 134 5.56 21.03 -19.70
CA SER A 134 5.45 21.63 -21.04
C SER A 134 4.00 21.81 -21.49
N ILE A 135 3.10 20.89 -21.09
CA ILE A 135 1.66 20.96 -21.39
C ILE A 135 1.03 22.18 -20.72
N ASP A 136 1.49 22.55 -19.51
CA ASP A 136 1.04 23.76 -18.80
C ASP A 136 1.51 25.08 -19.44
N THR A 137 2.41 25.03 -20.44
CA THR A 137 2.94 26.24 -21.10
C THR A 137 2.33 26.55 -22.47
N GLU A 138 1.43 25.72 -23.00
CA GLU A 138 0.71 26.05 -24.22
C GLU A 138 -0.41 27.08 -23.95
N PRO A 139 -0.38 28.28 -24.57
CA PRO A 139 -1.48 29.22 -24.45
C PRO A 139 -2.71 28.64 -25.17
N PRO A 140 -3.93 28.88 -24.66
CA PRO A 140 -5.14 28.33 -25.27
C PRO A 140 -5.24 28.79 -26.72
N ILE A 141 -5.33 27.81 -27.62
CA ILE A 141 -5.55 28.02 -29.06
C ILE A 141 -6.81 28.88 -29.21
N ARG A 142 -6.61 30.04 -29.84
CA ARG A 142 -7.61 31.09 -30.01
C ARG A 142 -8.59 30.79 -31.14
#